data_AF-A0A934SY01-F1
#
_entry.id   AF-A0A934SY01-F1
#
_cell.length_a   1.000
_cell.length_b   1.000
_cell.length_c   1.000
_cell.angle_alpha   90.00
_cell.angle_beta   90.00
_cell.angle_gamma   90.00
#
_symmetry.space_group_name_H-M   'P 1'
#
loop_
_entity.id
_entity.type
_entity.pdbx_description
1 polymer ?
#
loop_
_entity_poly.entity_id
_entity_poly.type
_entity_poly.pdbx_seq_one_letter_code
_entity_poly.pdbx_strand_id
1 'polypeptide(L)'
;MFRVGTWVGAKRWPNHMSHPDHWGKPIGGQVLDFTDPRAWANTPQFPSDNPHAGDVMGVALKAKAAGQLDNVIPVYWDFGTHRRVYWEPVSTVHTFEEDIALWKAAKAMKWDQLLHPRRKKPRSIAEFLPETLQHLAHA
;
A
#
# COMPACT_ATOMS: atom_id res chain seq x y z
N MET A 1 12.51 -4.86 -5.67
CA MET A 1 11.63 -4.33 -6.73
C MET A 1 10.40 -5.22 -6.81
N PHE A 2 9.21 -4.65 -6.65
CA PHE A 2 7.96 -5.41 -6.72
C PHE A 2 7.67 -5.81 -8.16
N ARG A 3 7.24 -7.05 -8.37
CA ARG A 3 6.89 -7.54 -9.71
C ARG A 3 5.52 -6.99 -10.11
N VAL A 4 5.30 -6.78 -11.40
CA VAL A 4 3.96 -6.48 -11.94
C VAL A 4 2.98 -7.55 -11.48
N GLY A 5 1.79 -7.13 -11.06
CA GLY A 5 0.75 -7.99 -10.51
C GLY A 5 0.85 -8.27 -9.01
N THR A 6 1.97 -7.92 -8.36
CA THR A 6 2.14 -8.08 -6.90
C THR A 6 1.17 -7.19 -6.15
N TRP A 7 0.55 -7.73 -5.10
CA TRP A 7 -0.26 -6.96 -4.17
C TRP A 7 0.61 -6.28 -3.12
N VAL A 8 0.46 -4.96 -3.01
CA VAL A 8 1.16 -4.10 -2.06
C VAL A 8 0.18 -3.45 -1.10
N GLY A 9 0.68 -3.10 0.08
CA GLY A 9 -0.02 -2.36 1.12
C GLY A 9 0.58 -0.97 1.33
N ALA A 10 -0.21 -0.10 1.97
CA ALA A 10 0.14 1.30 2.26
C ALA A 10 0.39 1.55 3.76
N LYS A 11 0.50 0.50 4.59
CA LYS A 11 0.58 0.57 6.06
C LYS A 11 -0.58 1.33 6.69
N ARG A 12 -1.74 1.33 6.04
CA ARG A 12 -2.93 2.11 6.44
C ARG A 12 -4.19 1.28 6.30
N TRP A 13 -5.09 1.45 7.25
CA TRP A 13 -6.45 0.90 7.18
C TRP A 13 -7.50 1.94 7.57
N PRO A 14 -8.70 1.88 6.98
CA PRO A 14 -9.80 2.80 7.29
C PRO A 14 -10.18 2.76 8.77
N ASN A 15 -10.55 3.92 9.31
CA ASN A 15 -11.06 4.08 10.67
C ASN A 15 -10.11 3.60 11.78
N HIS A 16 -8.80 3.57 11.56
CA HIS A 16 -7.81 3.12 12.57
C HIS A 16 -7.86 3.91 13.90
N MET A 17 -8.42 5.12 13.88
CA MET A 17 -8.62 5.96 15.08
C MET A 17 -9.89 5.61 15.88
N SER A 18 -10.77 4.76 15.34
CA SER A 18 -12.01 4.33 16.00
C SER A 18 -11.79 3.09 16.90
N HIS A 19 -12.86 2.59 17.53
CA HIS A 19 -12.84 1.29 18.22
C HIS A 19 -12.37 0.18 17.25
N PRO A 20 -11.56 -0.80 17.68
CA PRO A 20 -11.00 -1.85 16.82
C PRO A 20 -12.03 -2.66 16.02
N ASP A 21 -13.28 -2.70 16.47
CA ASP A 21 -14.37 -3.36 15.74
C ASP A 21 -14.83 -2.62 14.49
N HIS A 22 -14.58 -1.32 14.42
CA HIS A 22 -14.92 -0.47 13.27
C HIS A 22 -13.77 -0.28 12.29
N TRP A 23 -12.61 -0.90 12.55
CA TRP A 23 -11.47 -0.84 11.66
C TRP A 23 -11.76 -1.60 10.36
N GLY A 24 -11.58 -0.93 9.23
CA GLY A 24 -11.59 -1.57 7.92
C GLY A 24 -10.37 -2.47 7.73
N LYS A 25 -10.40 -3.32 6.69
CA LYS A 25 -9.21 -4.04 6.25
C LYS A 25 -8.19 -3.04 5.66
N PRO A 26 -6.88 -3.36 5.69
CA PRO A 26 -5.86 -2.60 4.99
C PRO A 26 -6.20 -2.41 3.51
N ILE A 27 -5.81 -1.25 3.00
CA ILE A 27 -5.99 -0.90 1.59
C ILE A 27 -4.92 -1.62 0.78
N GLY A 28 -5.34 -2.41 -0.20
CA GLY A 28 -4.46 -3.14 -1.10
C GLY A 28 -4.39 -2.47 -2.47
N GLY A 29 -3.22 -2.53 -3.09
CA GLY A 29 -3.03 -2.10 -4.46
C GLY A 29 -2.26 -3.12 -5.27
N GLN A 30 -2.49 -3.16 -6.58
CA GLN A 30 -1.74 -4.03 -7.48
C GLN A 30 -0.69 -3.23 -8.25
N VAL A 31 0.55 -3.71 -8.26
CA VAL A 31 1.62 -3.10 -9.05
C VAL A 31 1.31 -3.28 -10.54
N LEU A 32 1.29 -2.18 -11.29
CA LEU A 32 1.10 -2.18 -12.73
C LEU A 32 2.45 -2.17 -13.46
N ASP A 33 2.43 -2.51 -14.74
CA ASP A 33 3.55 -2.20 -15.61
C ASP A 33 3.61 -0.68 -15.84
N PHE A 34 4.81 -0.12 -15.95
CA PHE A 34 5.01 1.31 -16.22
C PHE A 34 4.55 1.70 -17.64
N THR A 35 4.33 0.74 -18.53
CA THR A 35 3.73 0.96 -19.86
C THR A 35 2.22 0.69 -19.89
N ASP A 36 1.60 0.35 -18.76
CA ASP A 36 0.15 0.12 -18.70
C ASP A 36 -0.61 1.46 -18.89
N PRO A 37 -1.57 1.55 -19.83
CA PRO A 37 -2.33 2.78 -20.05
C PRO A 37 -3.01 3.33 -18.79
N ARG A 38 -3.45 2.45 -17.88
CA ARG A 38 -4.09 2.84 -16.62
C ARG A 38 -3.14 3.61 -15.72
N ALA A 39 -1.82 3.34 -15.79
CA ALA A 39 -0.82 4.06 -15.02
C ALA A 39 -0.65 5.52 -15.44
N TRP A 40 -1.08 5.84 -16.66
CA TRP A 40 -0.96 7.15 -17.28
C TRP A 40 -2.29 7.87 -17.44
N ALA A 41 -3.42 7.20 -17.17
CA ALA A 41 -4.73 7.82 -17.20
C ALA A 41 -4.80 9.05 -16.27
N ASN A 42 -5.39 10.13 -16.77
CA ASN A 42 -5.53 11.42 -16.08
C ASN A 42 -4.20 12.06 -15.61
N THR A 43 -3.09 11.72 -16.25
CA THR A 43 -1.82 12.42 -16.03
C THR A 43 -1.76 13.69 -16.89
N PRO A 44 -0.88 14.67 -16.58
CA PRO A 44 -0.69 15.83 -17.45
C PRO A 44 -0.32 15.47 -18.90
N GLN A 45 0.40 14.37 -19.11
CA GLN A 45 0.77 13.87 -20.44
C GLN A 45 -0.43 13.24 -21.18
N PHE A 46 -1.40 12.72 -20.44
CA PHE A 46 -2.57 12.04 -20.95
C PHE A 46 -3.82 12.45 -20.15
N PRO A 47 -4.44 13.60 -20.46
CA PRO A 47 -5.63 14.11 -19.77
C PRO A 47 -6.90 13.36 -20.23
N SER A 48 -6.87 12.03 -20.17
CA SER A 48 -7.92 11.10 -20.58
C SER A 48 -7.93 9.90 -19.64
N ASP A 49 -9.11 9.36 -19.36
CA ASP A 49 -9.29 8.13 -18.57
C ASP A 49 -8.76 6.88 -19.28
N ASN A 50 -8.66 6.90 -20.62
CA ASN A 50 -8.26 5.75 -21.43
C ASN A 50 -7.27 6.17 -22.53
N PRO A 51 -6.00 6.43 -22.17
CA PRO A 51 -5.00 6.79 -23.16
C PRO A 51 -4.67 5.62 -24.09
N HIS A 52 -4.31 5.93 -25.33
CA HIS A 52 -3.96 4.91 -26.31
C HIS A 52 -2.61 4.26 -25.97
N ALA A 53 -2.56 2.92 -25.99
CA ALA A 53 -1.39 2.16 -25.52
C ALA A 53 -0.10 2.47 -26.30
N GLY A 54 -0.23 2.74 -27.61
CA GLY A 54 0.93 3.11 -28.44
C GLY A 54 1.59 4.42 -28.02
N ASP A 55 0.79 5.41 -27.62
CA ASP A 55 1.29 6.72 -27.22
C ASP A 55 1.92 6.64 -25.82
N VAL A 56 1.28 5.89 -24.92
CA VAL A 56 1.79 5.61 -23.57
C VAL A 56 3.16 4.94 -23.63
N MET A 57 3.33 3.94 -24.50
CA MET A 57 4.61 3.24 -24.65
C MET A 57 5.77 4.20 -24.95
N GLY A 58 5.59 5.12 -25.90
CA GLY A 58 6.62 6.08 -26.28
C GLY A 58 7.01 7.02 -25.13
N VAL A 59 6.01 7.55 -24.41
CA VAL A 59 6.23 8.44 -23.26
C VAL A 59 6.88 7.67 -22.10
N ALA A 60 6.40 6.47 -21.79
CA ALA A 60 6.88 5.64 -20.70
C ALA A 60 8.35 5.23 -20.91
N LEU A 61 8.73 4.81 -22.12
CA LEU A 61 10.12 4.48 -22.45
C LEU A 61 11.03 5.70 -22.36
N LYS A 62 10.58 6.87 -22.82
CA LYS A 62 11.34 8.12 -22.71
C LYS A 62 11.54 8.53 -21.25
N ALA A 63 10.51 8.44 -20.42
CA ALA A 63 10.58 8.74 -18.98
C ALA A 63 11.54 7.78 -18.25
N LYS A 64 11.49 6.49 -18.61
CA LYS A 64 12.43 5.48 -18.10
C LYS A 64 13.88 5.77 -18.51
N ALA A 65 14.12 6.10 -19.78
CA ALA A 65 15.47 6.45 -20.26
C ALA A 65 16.03 7.71 -19.59
N ALA A 66 15.15 8.63 -19.15
CA ALA A 66 15.51 9.82 -18.40
C ALA A 66 15.67 9.60 -16.88
N GLY A 67 15.55 8.35 -16.39
CA GLY A 67 15.67 8.01 -14.96
C GLY A 67 14.52 8.50 -14.08
N GLN A 68 13.42 8.98 -14.68
CA GLN A 68 12.28 9.55 -13.93
C GLN A 68 11.48 8.48 -13.18
N LEU A 69 11.64 7.21 -13.56
CA LEU A 69 10.87 6.08 -13.04
C LEU A 69 11.69 5.15 -12.14
N ASP A 70 12.94 5.49 -11.81
CA ASP A 70 13.88 4.55 -11.18
C ASP A 70 13.49 4.15 -9.75
N ASN A 71 12.81 5.05 -9.03
CA ASN A 71 12.43 4.85 -7.63
C ASN A 71 10.93 4.90 -7.38
N VAL A 72 10.12 4.84 -8.43
CA VAL A 72 8.66 4.87 -8.35
C VAL A 72 8.05 3.71 -9.11
N ILE A 73 6.92 3.22 -8.62
CA ILE A 73 6.13 2.19 -9.29
C ILE A 73 4.67 2.64 -9.38
N PRO A 74 3.98 2.37 -10.50
CA PRO A 74 2.55 2.62 -10.57
C PRO A 74 1.80 1.54 -9.80
N VAL A 75 0.97 1.95 -8.84
CA VAL A 75 0.14 1.06 -8.03
C VAL A 75 -1.32 1.39 -8.26
N TYR A 76 -2.09 0.40 -8.68
CA TYR A 76 -3.54 0.50 -8.81
C TYR A 76 -4.21 0.13 -7.50
N TRP A 77 -4.54 1.16 -6.72
CA TRP A 77 -5.12 1.03 -5.39
C TRP A 77 -6.62 0.74 -5.43
N ASP A 78 -7.07 -0.17 -4.58
CA ASP A 78 -8.48 -0.50 -4.35
C ASP A 78 -8.95 0.06 -3.01
N PHE A 79 -9.70 1.17 -3.06
CA PHE A 79 -10.30 1.82 -1.89
C PHE A 79 -11.70 1.28 -1.57
N GLY A 80 -12.13 0.20 -2.22
CA GLY A 80 -13.46 -0.41 -2.09
C GLY A 80 -14.55 0.30 -2.87
N THR A 81 -14.67 1.62 -2.76
CA THR A 81 -15.68 2.41 -3.50
C THR A 81 -15.21 2.88 -4.87
N HIS A 82 -13.90 3.01 -5.03
CA HIS A 82 -13.25 3.46 -6.25
C HIS A 82 -11.85 2.91 -6.32
N ARG A 83 -11.26 2.98 -7.52
CA ARG A 83 -9.89 2.58 -7.78
C ARG A 83 -9.12 3.70 -8.43
N ARG A 84 -7.84 3.83 -8.09
CA ARG A 84 -7.00 4.90 -8.63
C ARG A 84 -5.55 4.46 -8.70
N VAL A 85 -4.85 4.91 -9.75
CA VAL A 85 -3.40 4.72 -9.82
C VAL A 85 -2.70 5.88 -9.11
N TYR A 86 -1.73 5.52 -8.29
CA TYR A 86 -0.72 6.44 -7.75
C TYR A 86 0.67 5.93 -8.10
N TRP A 87 1.58 6.84 -8.42
CA TRP A 87 3.00 6.53 -8.60
C TRP A 87 3.66 6.61 -7.23
N GLU A 88 3.92 5.44 -6.64
CA GLU A 88 4.40 5.31 -5.27
C GLU A 88 5.92 5.17 -5.24
N PRO A 89 6.63 5.85 -4.33
CA PRO A 89 8.01 5.52 -4.03
C PRO A 89 8.15 4.05 -3.63
N VAL A 90 9.15 3.37 -4.18
CA VAL A 90 9.40 1.95 -3.85
C VAL A 90 9.65 1.74 -2.34
N SER A 91 10.16 2.77 -1.64
CA SER A 91 10.43 2.75 -0.20
C SER A 91 9.19 2.91 0.69
N THR A 92 8.05 3.36 0.15
CA THR A 92 6.83 3.60 0.94
C THR A 92 5.82 2.46 0.84
N VAL A 93 6.03 1.53 -0.08
CA VAL A 93 5.16 0.36 -0.30
C VAL A 93 5.76 -0.89 0.34
N HIS A 94 4.87 -1.73 0.87
CA HIS A 94 5.19 -3.02 1.47
C HIS A 94 4.34 -4.11 0.85
N THR A 95 4.62 -5.37 1.12
CA THR A 95 3.71 -6.43 0.65
C THR A 95 2.36 -6.30 1.36
N PHE A 96 1.28 -6.63 0.65
CA PHE A 96 -0.04 -6.58 1.27
C PHE A 96 -0.18 -7.58 2.44
N GLU A 97 0.58 -8.68 2.40
CA GLU A 97 0.62 -9.69 3.47
C GLU A 97 1.17 -9.11 4.78
N GLU A 98 2.23 -8.31 4.72
CA GLU A 98 2.80 -7.59 5.86
C GLU A 98 1.77 -6.62 6.46
N ASP A 99 1.04 -5.89 5.62
CA ASP A 99 -0.04 -4.98 6.05
C ASP A 99 -1.17 -5.72 6.76
N ILE A 100 -1.58 -6.89 6.26
CA ILE A 100 -2.58 -7.74 6.93
C ILE A 100 -2.07 -8.22 8.29
N ALA A 101 -0.81 -8.63 8.38
CA ALA A 101 -0.21 -9.07 9.63
C ALA A 101 -0.15 -7.93 10.66
N LEU A 102 0.32 -6.75 10.24
CA LEU A 102 0.34 -5.55 11.06
C LEU A 102 -1.05 -5.14 11.53
N TRP A 103 -2.05 -5.20 10.66
CA TRP A 103 -3.43 -4.89 11.01
C TRP A 103 -3.99 -5.85 12.07
N LYS A 104 -3.77 -7.16 11.91
CA LYS A 104 -4.19 -8.17 12.90
C LYS A 104 -3.50 -7.94 14.24
N ALA A 105 -2.18 -7.69 14.22
CA ALA A 105 -1.38 -7.43 15.41
C ALA A 105 -1.84 -6.15 16.12
N ALA A 106 -2.05 -5.05 15.38
CA ALA A 106 -2.55 -3.79 15.93
C ALA A 106 -3.95 -3.95 16.53
N LYS A 107 -4.84 -4.73 15.89
CA LYS A 107 -6.18 -4.99 16.39
C LYS A 107 -6.13 -5.81 17.68
N ALA A 108 -5.30 -6.85 17.74
CA ALA A 108 -5.10 -7.66 18.93
C ALA A 108 -4.49 -6.84 20.09
N MET A 109 -3.49 -6.01 19.80
CA MET A 109 -2.88 -5.09 20.76
C MET A 109 -3.91 -4.11 21.32
N LYS A 110 -4.77 -3.54 20.46
CA LYS A 110 -5.80 -2.60 20.91
C LYS A 110 -6.84 -3.28 21.80
N TRP A 111 -7.25 -4.49 21.46
CA TRP A 111 -8.11 -5.32 22.29
C TRP A 111 -7.49 -5.65 23.64
N ASP A 112 -6.20 -6.04 23.67
CA ASP A 112 -5.47 -6.30 24.91
C ASP A 112 -5.41 -5.06 25.82
N GLN A 113 -5.22 -3.85 25.25
CA GLN A 113 -5.28 -2.60 26.00
C GLN A 113 -6.66 -2.36 26.63
N LEU A 114 -7.74 -2.62 25.89
CA LEU A 114 -9.12 -2.42 26.35
C LEU A 114 -9.50 -3.42 27.45
N LEU A 115 -9.07 -4.68 27.31
CA LEU A 115 -9.34 -5.74 28.30
C LEU A 115 -8.50 -5.59 29.59
N HIS A 116 -7.38 -4.88 29.54
CA HIS A 116 -6.48 -4.71 30.68
C HIS A 116 -6.23 -3.22 31.01
N PRO A 117 -7.28 -2.45 31.37
CA PRO A 117 -7.17 -1.00 31.53
C PRO A 117 -6.23 -0.55 32.66
N ARG A 118 -5.92 -1.44 33.61
CA ARG A 118 -5.02 -1.17 34.75
C ARG A 118 -3.56 -1.55 34.48
N ARG A 119 -3.21 -2.04 33.29
CA ARG A 119 -1.84 -2.46 32.99
C ARG A 119 -0.92 -1.24 32.91
N LYS A 120 0.13 -1.23 33.74
CA LYS A 120 1.09 -0.11 33.82
C LYS A 120 2.00 0.02 32.59
N LYS A 121 2.36 -1.10 31.96
CA LYS A 121 3.21 -1.14 30.76
C LYS A 121 2.44 -1.77 29.60
N PRO A 122 2.12 -1.01 28.54
CA PRO A 122 1.54 -1.57 27.33
C PRO A 122 2.50 -2.59 26.70
N ARG A 123 1.96 -3.68 26.16
CA ARG A 123 2.72 -4.63 25.34
C ARG A 123 3.07 -3.98 24.01
N SER A 124 4.22 -4.32 23.45
CA SER A 124 4.62 -3.79 22.13
C SER A 124 3.89 -4.54 21.02
N ILE A 125 3.73 -3.93 19.84
CA ILE A 125 3.11 -4.59 18.68
C ILE A 125 3.90 -5.83 18.23
N ALA A 126 5.22 -5.86 18.48
CA ALA A 126 6.10 -6.99 18.15
C ALA A 126 5.64 -8.29 18.83
N GLU A 127 5.05 -8.19 20.02
CA GLU A 127 4.53 -9.34 20.77
C GLU A 127 3.23 -9.93 20.20
N PHE A 128 2.60 -9.22 19.27
CA PHE A 128 1.39 -9.65 18.57
C PHE A 128 1.67 -10.02 17.10
N LEU A 129 2.91 -9.86 16.65
CA LEU A 129 3.36 -10.25 15.31
C LEU A 129 3.96 -11.67 15.33
N PRO A 130 3.85 -12.42 14.22
CA PRO A 130 4.65 -13.62 14.02
C PRO A 130 6.15 -13.32 14.11
N GLU A 131 6.94 -14.27 14.59
CA GLU A 131 8.40 -14.12 14.75
C GLU A 131 9.08 -13.66 13.46
N THR A 132 8.66 -14.21 12.31
CA THR A 132 9.17 -13.85 10.98
C THR A 132 8.90 -12.39 10.58
N LEU A 133 7.93 -11.73 11.21
CA LEU A 133 7.48 -10.37 10.88
C LEU A 133 7.75 -9.36 12.01
N GLN A 134 8.49 -9.73 13.05
CA GLN A 134 8.80 -8.81 14.15
C GLN A 134 9.58 -7.56 13.71
N HIS A 135 10.35 -7.66 12.63
CA HIS A 135 11.05 -6.51 12.03
C HIS A 135 10.10 -5.36 11.64
N LEU A 136 8.83 -5.67 11.36
CA LEU A 136 7.81 -4.66 11.05
C LEU A 136 7.43 -3.79 12.27
N ALA A 137 7.73 -4.22 13.49
CA ALA A 137 7.40 -3.47 14.71
C ALA A 137 8.23 -2.19 14.89
N HIS A 138 9.33 -2.06 14.14
CA HIS A 138 10.28 -0.96 14.23
C HIS A 138 10.28 -0.05 12.98
N ALA A 139 9.40 -0.35 12.01
CA ALA A 139 9.34 0.27 10.68
C ALA A 139 8.16 1.24 10.52
#